data_AF-A0A354BPI2-F1
#
_entry.id   AF-A0A354BPI2-F1
#
_cell.length_a   1.000
_cell.length_b   1.000
_cell.length_c   1.000
_cell.angle_alpha   90.00
_cell.angle_beta   90.00
_cell.angle_gamma   90.00
#
_symmetry.space_group_name_H-M   'P 1'
#
loop_
_entity.id
_entity.type
_entity.pdbx_description
1 polymer ?
#
loop_
_entity_poly.entity_id
_entity_poly.type
_entity_poly.pdbx_seq_one_letter_code
_entity_poly.pdbx_strand_id
1 'polypeptide(L)'
;SIPEEFRLTAKFRVAVDSASDQQVFDAVVKVVTAYVNGLLFSQTEDGGAPIRSPFDVFLEANGFPHAPDSNESPFDYSRRLLQLVKARESAGTLQFVTSNPNRMDGQFQFHTQPFSFGTQELAGLKMFLTEPAALPALPTELATGTIGNCIACHAAPNFTDFKAHNTGTTQKEYDSIPGHGSGAFMNLAIPSLDSRTADDLPATEQYPTASERFRAVPSSGTTLTDLGLWNVFANPDMPTPQSKIRTVLCDEEQPCSTSQRELLDRALARFKTPGLRDLGHSAPFMHNGQFDTLDEILEFYREMSDLARKGILRNGAAQLRGIALRQNDIAPLAAFLKALNEDYQ
;
A
#
# COMPACT_ATOMS: atom_id res chain seq x y z
N SER A 1 -16.74 34.60 -19.77
CA SER A 1 -15.33 34.26 -20.06
C SER A 1 -14.74 33.63 -18.81
N ILE A 2 -13.77 32.71 -18.95
CA ILE A 2 -13.09 32.11 -17.79
C ILE A 2 -12.26 33.23 -17.11
N PRO A 3 -12.37 33.43 -15.78
CA PRO A 3 -11.52 34.37 -15.03
C PRO A 3 -10.02 34.09 -15.23
N GLU A 4 -9.17 35.11 -15.12
CA GLU A 4 -7.75 35.01 -15.49
C GLU A 4 -7.01 33.96 -14.65
N GLU A 5 -7.34 33.88 -13.37
CA GLU A 5 -6.83 32.92 -12.39
C GLU A 5 -7.16 31.46 -12.74
N PHE A 6 -8.24 31.22 -13.50
CA PHE A 6 -8.64 29.88 -13.94
C PHE A 6 -8.21 29.58 -15.39
N ARG A 7 -7.46 30.47 -16.03
CA ARG A 7 -6.94 30.23 -17.38
C ARG A 7 -5.59 29.52 -17.31
N LEU A 8 -5.56 28.28 -17.79
CA LEU A 8 -4.30 27.57 -18.06
C LEU A 8 -3.33 28.44 -18.86
N THR A 9 -2.02 28.37 -18.60
CA THR A 9 -1.04 29.11 -19.41
C THR A 9 -1.03 28.61 -20.86
N ALA A 10 -0.61 29.45 -21.82
CA ALA A 10 -0.67 29.12 -23.26
C ALA A 10 -0.03 27.76 -23.61
N LYS A 11 1.03 27.37 -22.90
CA LYS A 11 1.72 26.08 -23.08
C LYS A 11 0.85 24.84 -22.76
N PHE A 12 -0.28 25.01 -22.09
CA PHE A 12 -1.22 23.95 -21.69
C PHE A 12 -2.57 24.05 -22.41
N ARG A 13 -2.73 24.97 -23.37
CA ARG A 13 -3.98 25.13 -24.14
C ARG A 13 -3.88 24.37 -25.47
N VAL A 14 -4.99 23.75 -25.87
CA VAL A 14 -5.19 23.17 -27.20
C VAL A 14 -6.53 23.64 -27.76
N ALA A 15 -6.60 23.91 -29.06
CA ALA A 15 -7.83 24.28 -29.74
C ALA A 15 -8.59 23.00 -30.12
N VAL A 16 -9.52 22.58 -29.26
CA VAL A 16 -10.21 21.28 -29.35
C VAL A 16 -11.03 21.14 -30.65
N ASP A 17 -11.49 22.25 -31.21
CA ASP A 17 -12.25 22.31 -32.46
C ASP A 17 -11.44 21.97 -33.72
N SER A 18 -10.10 22.02 -33.62
CA SER A 18 -9.18 21.82 -34.75
C SER A 18 -8.07 20.81 -34.46
N ALA A 19 -8.03 20.24 -33.26
CA ALA A 19 -7.04 19.26 -32.83
C ALA A 19 -7.47 17.83 -33.19
N SER A 20 -6.51 16.95 -33.44
CA SER A 20 -6.75 15.50 -33.47
C SER A 20 -6.95 14.93 -32.08
N ASP A 21 -7.55 13.74 -31.98
CA ASP A 21 -7.72 13.03 -30.70
C ASP A 21 -6.40 12.86 -29.94
N GLN A 22 -5.30 12.56 -30.64
CA GLN A 22 -3.97 12.46 -30.03
C GLN A 22 -3.49 13.81 -29.47
N GLN A 23 -3.73 14.92 -30.17
CA GLN A 23 -3.33 16.26 -29.70
C GLN A 23 -4.15 16.68 -28.47
N VAL A 24 -5.43 16.33 -28.44
CA VAL A 24 -6.28 16.53 -27.26
C VAL A 24 -5.77 15.67 -26.10
N PHE A 25 -5.49 14.39 -26.33
CA PHE A 25 -4.94 13.47 -25.33
C PHE A 25 -3.61 13.98 -24.76
N ASP A 26 -2.66 14.36 -25.61
CA ASP A 26 -1.34 14.86 -25.19
C ASP A 26 -1.47 16.15 -24.36
N ALA A 27 -2.40 17.04 -24.71
CA ALA A 27 -2.66 18.26 -23.95
C ALA A 27 -3.23 17.95 -22.56
N VAL A 28 -4.16 17.00 -22.47
CA VAL A 28 -4.71 16.53 -21.18
C VAL A 28 -3.61 15.89 -20.34
N VAL A 29 -2.82 14.97 -20.92
CA VAL A 29 -1.67 14.34 -20.23
C VAL A 29 -0.71 15.40 -19.69
N LYS A 30 -0.40 16.43 -20.48
CA LYS A 30 0.49 17.51 -20.06
C LYS A 30 -0.06 18.33 -18.89
N VAL A 31 -1.36 18.65 -18.88
CA VAL A 31 -2.02 19.35 -17.78
C VAL A 31 -2.02 18.50 -16.52
N VAL A 32 -2.44 17.24 -16.63
CA VAL A 32 -2.49 16.28 -15.51
C VAL A 32 -1.08 16.05 -14.94
N THR A 33 -0.06 15.88 -15.79
CA THR A 33 1.33 15.70 -15.34
C THR A 33 1.84 16.93 -14.59
N ALA A 34 1.56 18.13 -15.09
CA ALA A 34 1.98 19.35 -14.40
C ALA A 34 1.29 19.51 -13.05
N TYR A 35 0.00 19.19 -12.96
CA TYR A 35 -0.76 19.20 -11.72
C TYR A 35 -0.24 18.17 -10.72
N VAL A 36 -0.11 16.90 -11.13
CA VAL A 36 0.39 15.81 -10.27
C VAL A 36 1.83 16.09 -9.81
N ASN A 37 2.70 16.62 -10.67
CA ASN A 37 4.04 17.02 -10.25
C ASN A 37 3.99 18.18 -9.25
N GLY A 38 3.08 19.14 -9.40
CA GLY A 38 2.90 20.21 -8.42
C GLY A 38 2.47 19.69 -7.04
N LEU A 39 1.56 18.72 -7.01
CA LEU A 39 1.09 18.04 -5.79
C LEU A 39 2.19 17.24 -5.09
N LEU A 40 3.03 16.53 -5.86
CA LEU A 40 4.08 15.65 -5.33
C LEU A 40 5.17 16.41 -4.54
N PHE A 41 5.30 17.71 -4.75
CA PHE A 41 6.30 18.57 -4.09
C PHE A 41 5.71 19.55 -3.08
N SER A 42 4.39 19.56 -2.88
CA SER A 42 3.77 20.44 -1.89
C SER A 42 4.06 19.92 -0.48
N GLN A 43 5.02 20.55 0.20
CA GLN A 43 5.34 20.29 1.61
C GLN A 43 4.82 21.40 2.53
N THR A 44 4.06 22.35 1.97
CA THR A 44 3.54 23.52 2.66
C THR A 44 2.12 23.80 2.22
N GLU A 45 1.27 24.21 3.15
CA GLU A 45 -0.06 24.75 2.85
C GLU A 45 0.06 26.09 2.10
N ASP A 46 -1.05 26.59 1.55
CA ASP A 46 -1.12 27.89 0.86
C ASP A 46 -0.58 29.06 1.72
N GLY A 47 -0.70 28.96 3.04
CA GLY A 47 -0.16 29.91 4.01
C GLY A 47 1.35 29.79 4.29
N GLY A 48 2.03 28.83 3.66
CA GLY A 48 3.47 28.56 3.83
C GLY A 48 3.83 27.67 5.02
N ALA A 49 2.85 27.23 5.82
CA ALA A 49 3.08 26.34 6.96
C ALA A 49 3.41 24.91 6.49
N PRO A 50 4.38 24.20 7.08
CA PRO A 50 4.70 22.84 6.68
C PRO A 50 3.55 21.85 6.90
N ILE A 51 3.30 20.99 5.91
CA ILE A 51 2.39 19.86 6.05
C ILE A 51 3.13 18.75 6.82
N ARG A 52 2.60 18.38 7.98
CA ARG A 52 3.19 17.41 8.91
C ARG A 52 2.12 16.59 9.60
N SER A 53 2.35 15.28 9.70
CA SER A 53 1.52 14.40 10.52
C SER A 53 1.93 14.50 12.00
N PRO A 54 1.09 14.05 12.96
CA PRO A 54 1.48 13.91 14.35
C PRO A 54 2.74 13.05 14.54
N PHE A 55 2.93 12.03 13.70
CA PHE A 55 4.16 11.24 13.68
C PHE A 55 5.39 12.05 13.26
N ASP A 56 5.30 12.87 12.21
CA ASP A 56 6.45 13.70 11.78
C ASP A 56 6.82 14.73 12.85
N VAL A 57 5.82 15.35 13.51
CA VAL A 57 6.04 16.25 14.65
C VAL A 57 6.67 15.50 15.82
N PHE A 58 6.26 14.26 16.09
CA PHE A 58 6.88 13.42 17.11
C PHE A 58 8.35 13.12 16.80
N LEU A 59 8.69 12.81 15.54
CA LEU A 59 10.07 12.61 15.13
C LEU A 59 10.90 13.88 15.37
N GLU A 60 10.38 15.05 14.96
CA GLU A 60 11.03 16.34 15.13
C GLU A 60 11.27 16.69 16.60
N ALA A 61 10.24 16.61 17.45
CA ALA A 61 10.32 16.93 18.87
C ALA A 61 11.37 16.07 19.61
N ASN A 62 11.60 14.85 19.14
CA ASN A 62 12.57 13.94 19.75
C ASN A 62 13.94 13.91 19.06
N GLY A 63 14.13 14.71 18.00
CA GLY A 63 15.38 14.74 17.23
C GLY A 63 15.68 13.43 16.49
N PHE A 64 14.63 12.69 16.11
CA PHE A 64 14.76 11.47 15.31
C PHE A 64 14.95 11.81 13.82
N PRO A 65 15.63 10.95 13.05
CA PRO A 65 15.76 11.13 11.60
C PRO A 65 14.42 10.99 10.89
N HIS A 66 14.16 11.83 9.89
CA HIS A 66 12.91 11.83 9.10
C HIS A 66 13.01 11.04 7.78
N ALA A 67 14.23 10.63 7.42
CA ALA A 67 14.51 9.90 6.18
C ALA A 67 15.75 9.00 6.36
N PRO A 68 15.97 8.03 5.46
CA PRO A 68 17.17 7.20 5.46
C PRO A 68 18.44 8.03 5.21
N ASP A 69 19.56 7.58 5.76
CA ASP A 69 20.88 8.13 5.40
C ASP A 69 21.23 7.77 3.94
N SER A 70 22.19 8.47 3.30
CA SER A 70 22.43 8.34 1.84
C SER A 70 22.72 6.92 1.30
N ASN A 71 23.13 5.97 2.15
CA ASN A 71 23.37 4.56 1.78
C ASN A 71 22.55 3.58 2.63
N GLU A 72 21.48 4.07 3.28
CA GLU A 72 20.60 3.26 4.11
C GLU A 72 19.31 2.97 3.36
N SER A 73 18.85 1.73 3.41
CA SER A 73 17.54 1.39 2.84
C SER A 73 16.41 1.95 3.72
N PRO A 74 15.22 2.23 3.16
CA PRO A 74 14.02 2.54 3.95
C PRO A 74 13.74 1.51 5.07
N PHE A 75 14.07 0.25 4.81
CA PHE A 75 13.91 -0.85 5.76
C PHE A 75 14.90 -0.76 6.92
N ASP A 76 16.18 -0.50 6.64
CA ASP A 76 17.21 -0.33 7.67
C ASP A 76 16.99 0.95 8.48
N TYR A 77 16.53 2.03 7.82
CA TYR A 77 16.06 3.24 8.49
C TYR A 77 14.95 2.95 9.49
N SER A 78 13.95 2.14 9.10
CA SER A 78 12.84 1.75 9.97
C SER A 78 13.32 0.97 11.21
N ARG A 79 14.31 0.08 11.03
CA ARG A 79 14.96 -0.64 12.14
C ARG A 79 15.72 0.31 13.07
N ARG A 80 16.52 1.22 12.50
CA ARG A 80 17.27 2.23 13.25
C ARG A 80 16.34 3.13 14.04
N LEU A 81 15.23 3.56 13.44
CA LEU A 81 14.21 4.36 14.10
C LEU A 81 13.63 3.64 15.33
N LEU A 82 13.30 2.35 15.24
CA LEU A 82 12.83 1.58 16.39
C LEU A 82 13.83 1.57 17.55
N GLN A 83 15.13 1.43 17.25
CA GLN A 83 16.18 1.46 18.27
C GLN A 83 16.27 2.83 18.96
N LEU A 84 16.23 3.91 18.18
CA LEU A 84 16.25 5.28 18.70
C LEU A 84 15.05 5.57 19.60
N VAL A 85 13.85 5.15 19.16
CA VAL A 85 12.61 5.28 19.93
C VAL A 85 12.72 4.53 21.25
N LYS A 86 13.14 3.26 21.24
CA LYS A 86 13.31 2.44 22.46
C LYS A 86 14.35 3.04 23.42
N ALA A 87 15.45 3.58 22.89
CA ALA A 87 16.48 4.22 23.71
C ALA A 87 15.95 5.48 24.40
N ARG A 88 15.23 6.34 23.66
CA ARG A 88 14.63 7.57 24.20
C ARG A 88 13.53 7.28 25.22
N GLU A 89 12.71 6.27 24.94
CA GLU A 89 11.67 5.76 25.87
C GLU A 89 12.30 5.27 27.18
N SER A 90 13.34 4.44 27.09
CA SER A 90 14.04 3.89 28.27
C SER A 90 14.72 4.96 29.10
N ALA A 91 15.16 6.05 28.47
CA ALA A 91 15.70 7.22 29.16
C ALA A 91 14.61 8.10 29.82
N GLY A 92 13.32 7.87 29.54
CA GLY A 92 12.22 8.69 30.06
C GLY A 92 12.19 10.11 29.48
N THR A 93 12.75 10.30 28.27
CA THR A 93 12.95 11.62 27.64
C THR A 93 12.14 11.82 26.36
N LEU A 94 11.13 10.98 26.14
CA LEU A 94 10.21 11.13 25.03
C LEU A 94 9.34 12.38 25.21
N GLN A 95 9.26 13.18 24.15
CA GLN A 95 8.32 14.29 24.02
C GLN A 95 7.13 13.82 23.20
N PHE A 96 5.94 13.85 23.78
CA PHE A 96 4.69 13.50 23.11
C PHE A 96 4.06 14.73 22.45
N VAL A 97 3.25 14.48 21.42
CA VAL A 97 2.54 15.51 20.68
C VAL A 97 1.10 15.54 21.16
N THR A 98 0.62 16.73 21.54
CA THR A 98 -0.74 16.95 22.07
C THR A 98 -1.52 18.02 21.29
N SER A 99 -0.87 18.69 20.35
CA SER A 99 -1.46 19.72 19.49
C SER A 99 -0.65 19.90 18.21
N ASN A 100 -1.29 20.37 17.15
CA ASN A 100 -0.65 20.77 15.90
C ASN A 100 0.15 22.06 16.09
N PRO A 101 1.49 22.04 15.95
CA PRO A 101 2.31 23.24 16.15
C PRO A 101 2.13 24.30 15.06
N ASN A 102 1.56 23.92 13.90
CA ASN A 102 1.39 24.80 12.75
C ASN A 102 0.01 25.47 12.72
N ARG A 103 -0.83 25.26 13.74
CA ARG A 103 -2.19 25.83 13.81
C ARG A 103 -2.49 26.45 15.18
N MET A 104 -3.23 27.55 15.17
CA MET A 104 -3.55 28.29 16.39
C MET A 104 -4.48 27.53 17.35
N ASP A 105 -5.38 26.69 16.84
CA ASP A 105 -6.28 25.85 17.64
C ASP A 105 -5.67 24.48 18.01
N GLY A 106 -4.49 24.17 17.45
CA GLY A 106 -3.78 22.92 17.69
C GLY A 106 -4.48 21.68 17.15
N GLN A 107 -5.50 21.79 16.29
CA GLN A 107 -6.24 20.66 15.74
C GLN A 107 -5.87 20.38 14.28
N PHE A 108 -6.39 19.29 13.72
CA PHE A 108 -6.46 19.11 12.27
C PHE A 108 -7.52 20.03 11.67
N GLN A 109 -7.34 20.45 10.41
CA GLN A 109 -8.37 21.16 9.65
C GLN A 109 -9.36 20.20 8.99
N PHE A 110 -8.84 19.14 8.39
CA PHE A 110 -9.60 18.29 7.48
C PHE A 110 -9.93 16.92 8.10
N HIS A 111 -9.46 16.67 9.32
CA HIS A 111 -9.73 15.44 10.06
C HIS A 111 -10.48 15.73 11.35
N THR A 112 -11.41 14.85 11.72
CA THR A 112 -12.16 14.95 12.98
C THR A 112 -11.45 14.32 14.18
N GLN A 113 -10.31 13.66 13.94
CA GLN A 113 -9.49 13.05 14.98
C GLN A 113 -8.63 14.11 15.69
N PRO A 114 -8.18 13.87 16.93
CA PRO A 114 -7.20 14.72 17.58
C PRO A 114 -5.85 14.72 16.86
N PHE A 115 -5.16 15.86 16.85
CA PHE A 115 -3.75 15.93 16.43
C PHE A 115 -2.83 15.52 17.60
N SER A 116 -2.53 14.24 17.71
CA SER A 116 -1.75 13.72 18.83
C SER A 116 -0.87 12.53 18.49
N PHE A 117 0.24 12.42 19.22
CA PHE A 117 1.10 11.24 19.26
C PHE A 117 1.50 11.01 20.71
N GLY A 118 0.79 10.10 21.38
CA GLY A 118 0.93 9.76 22.79
C GLY A 118 1.43 8.33 23.01
N THR A 119 1.11 7.78 24.19
CA THR A 119 1.54 6.43 24.59
C THR A 119 0.90 5.32 23.75
N GLN A 120 -0.34 5.53 23.28
CA GLN A 120 -1.05 4.56 22.45
C GLN A 120 -0.46 4.50 21.03
N GLU A 121 -0.20 5.65 20.41
CA GLU A 121 0.46 5.75 19.11
C GLU A 121 1.90 5.22 19.19
N LEU A 122 2.63 5.50 20.28
CA LEU A 122 3.96 4.95 20.52
C LEU A 122 3.95 3.42 20.59
N ALA A 123 2.96 2.83 21.27
CA ALA A 123 2.81 1.38 21.31
C ALA A 123 2.55 0.81 19.91
N GLY A 124 1.67 1.45 19.12
CA GLY A 124 1.43 1.10 17.72
C GLY A 124 2.66 1.21 16.84
N LEU A 125 3.42 2.31 16.92
CA LEU A 125 4.67 2.52 16.19
C LEU A 125 5.67 1.39 16.48
N LYS A 126 5.86 1.04 17.75
CA LYS A 126 6.76 -0.07 18.11
C LYS A 126 6.29 -1.39 17.51
N MET A 127 4.99 -1.70 17.55
CA MET A 127 4.46 -2.92 16.95
C MET A 127 4.66 -2.93 15.43
N PHE A 128 4.40 -1.80 14.77
CA PHE A 128 4.56 -1.61 13.33
C PHE A 128 6.00 -1.87 12.87
N LEU A 129 6.97 -1.32 13.59
CA LEU A 129 8.39 -1.44 13.28
C LEU A 129 9.03 -2.77 13.74
N THR A 130 8.35 -3.55 14.58
CA THR A 130 8.92 -4.79 15.14
C THR A 130 8.78 -5.94 14.15
N GLU A 131 9.89 -6.64 13.94
CA GLU A 131 10.01 -7.87 13.15
C GLU A 131 10.09 -9.10 14.08
N PRO A 132 9.65 -10.28 13.62
CA PRO A 132 9.86 -11.53 14.33
C PRO A 132 11.32 -12.00 14.24
N ALA A 133 11.75 -12.84 15.17
CA ALA A 133 13.06 -13.46 15.14
C ALA A 133 13.24 -14.45 13.97
N ALA A 134 12.15 -15.03 13.47
CA ALA A 134 12.14 -15.96 12.35
C ALA A 134 10.82 -15.89 11.56
N LEU A 135 10.80 -16.51 10.37
CA LEU A 135 9.60 -16.73 9.58
C LEU A 135 9.35 -18.24 9.44
N PRO A 136 8.24 -18.80 9.97
CA PRO A 136 7.17 -18.12 10.72
C PRO A 136 7.61 -17.61 12.10
N ALA A 137 6.85 -16.67 12.66
CA ALA A 137 7.05 -16.19 14.03
C ALA A 137 7.02 -17.35 15.05
N LEU A 138 7.86 -17.27 16.07
CA LEU A 138 8.01 -18.30 17.08
C LEU A 138 6.74 -18.43 17.95
N PRO A 139 6.44 -19.62 18.51
CA PRO A 139 5.28 -19.79 19.38
C PRO A 139 5.24 -18.81 20.57
N THR A 140 6.39 -18.45 21.13
CA THR A 140 6.51 -17.46 22.21
C THR A 140 6.17 -16.05 21.74
N GLU A 141 6.51 -15.70 20.50
CA GLU A 141 6.17 -14.41 19.88
C GLU A 141 4.67 -14.34 19.61
N LEU A 142 4.08 -15.41 19.06
CA LEU A 142 2.63 -15.54 18.84
C LEU A 142 1.85 -15.42 20.16
N ALA A 143 2.36 -16.03 21.23
CA ALA A 143 1.76 -15.93 22.56
C ALA A 143 1.90 -14.52 23.15
N THR A 144 3.00 -13.82 22.89
CA THR A 144 3.24 -12.48 23.43
C THR A 144 2.41 -11.42 22.70
N GLY A 145 2.32 -11.52 21.36
CA GLY A 145 1.74 -10.48 20.51
C GLY A 145 2.75 -9.39 20.17
N THR A 146 2.25 -8.21 19.81
CA THR A 146 3.00 -6.97 19.58
C THR A 146 3.96 -6.93 18.39
N ILE A 147 3.91 -7.92 17.47
CA ILE A 147 4.75 -7.93 16.26
C ILE A 147 3.86 -7.73 15.04
N GLY A 148 3.90 -6.54 14.47
CA GLY A 148 3.18 -6.24 13.23
C GLY A 148 3.91 -6.76 11.99
N ASN A 149 5.25 -6.85 12.01
CA ASN A 149 6.08 -7.14 10.84
C ASN A 149 5.76 -6.23 9.63
N CYS A 150 5.21 -5.03 9.89
CA CYS A 150 4.60 -4.19 8.85
C CYS A 150 5.66 -3.63 7.90
N ILE A 151 6.83 -3.30 8.44
CA ILE A 151 7.94 -2.71 7.66
C ILE A 151 8.50 -3.66 6.59
N ALA A 152 8.18 -4.96 6.64
CA ALA A 152 8.57 -5.91 5.61
C ALA A 152 7.94 -5.59 4.23
N CYS A 153 6.88 -4.78 4.21
CA CYS A 153 6.26 -4.22 2.99
C CYS A 153 6.09 -2.70 3.10
N HIS A 154 5.85 -2.16 4.29
CA HIS A 154 5.52 -0.76 4.54
C HIS A 154 6.66 -0.01 5.27
N ALA A 155 7.86 -0.05 4.71
CA ALA A 155 9.01 0.65 5.30
C ALA A 155 8.84 2.18 5.27
N ALA A 156 9.21 2.86 6.36
CA ALA A 156 9.22 4.31 6.48
C ALA A 156 10.33 4.91 5.56
N PRO A 157 10.23 6.18 5.12
CA PRO A 157 9.28 7.20 5.55
C PRO A 157 7.97 7.24 4.75
N ASN A 158 7.90 6.55 3.61
CA ASN A 158 6.70 6.53 2.75
C ASN A 158 5.71 5.41 3.12
N PHE A 159 6.12 4.51 4.01
CA PHE A 159 5.34 3.36 4.46
C PHE A 159 4.90 2.48 3.29
N THR A 160 5.81 2.24 2.34
CA THR A 160 5.64 1.35 1.20
C THR A 160 7.01 1.03 0.61
N ASP A 161 7.17 -0.21 0.15
CA ASP A 161 8.31 -0.65 -0.65
C ASP A 161 8.10 -0.44 -2.16
N PHE A 162 6.92 0.04 -2.56
CA PHE A 162 6.47 0.19 -3.95
C PHE A 162 6.49 -1.12 -4.77
N LYS A 163 6.64 -2.27 -4.13
CA LYS A 163 6.58 -3.60 -4.75
C LYS A 163 5.14 -4.07 -4.81
N ALA A 164 4.94 -5.35 -5.11
CA ALA A 164 3.63 -5.97 -5.12
C ALA A 164 3.62 -7.27 -4.32
N HIS A 165 2.60 -7.43 -3.49
CA HIS A 165 2.45 -8.56 -2.57
C HIS A 165 1.05 -9.15 -2.65
N ASN A 166 0.96 -10.44 -2.37
CA ASN A 166 -0.31 -11.12 -2.17
C ASN A 166 -0.60 -11.20 -0.67
N THR A 167 -1.54 -10.39 -0.21
CA THR A 167 -1.94 -10.32 1.20
C THR A 167 -3.02 -11.33 1.56
N GLY A 168 -3.52 -12.12 0.60
CA GLY A 168 -4.69 -12.98 0.75
C GLY A 168 -6.03 -12.28 0.46
N THR A 169 -6.00 -11.01 0.05
CA THR A 169 -7.21 -10.20 -0.21
C THR A 169 -8.12 -10.83 -1.26
N THR A 170 -7.58 -11.13 -2.44
CA THR A 170 -8.31 -11.78 -3.53
C THR A 170 -8.89 -13.13 -3.11
N GLN A 171 -8.11 -13.91 -2.36
CA GLN A 171 -8.54 -15.21 -1.87
C GLN A 171 -9.72 -15.07 -0.91
N LYS A 172 -9.63 -14.17 0.07
CA LYS A 172 -10.72 -13.93 1.03
C LYS A 172 -11.99 -13.46 0.31
N GLU A 173 -11.85 -12.51 -0.61
CA GLU A 173 -12.96 -12.00 -1.40
C GLU A 173 -13.62 -13.13 -2.20
N TYR A 174 -12.83 -13.91 -2.94
CA TYR A 174 -13.34 -15.02 -3.76
C TYR A 174 -14.01 -16.11 -2.92
N ASP A 175 -13.39 -16.53 -1.82
CA ASP A 175 -13.93 -17.59 -0.95
C ASP A 175 -15.21 -17.15 -0.22
N SER A 176 -15.37 -15.84 0.03
CA SER A 176 -16.55 -15.28 0.71
C SER A 176 -17.81 -15.22 -0.16
N ILE A 177 -17.68 -15.36 -1.48
CA ILE A 177 -18.83 -15.30 -2.39
C ILE A 177 -19.76 -16.50 -2.15
N PRO A 178 -21.09 -16.27 -2.03
CA PRO A 178 -22.05 -17.35 -1.90
C PRO A 178 -21.88 -18.41 -3.00
N GLY A 179 -21.66 -19.67 -2.59
CA GLY A 179 -21.47 -20.80 -3.49
C GLY A 179 -20.01 -21.16 -3.80
N HIS A 180 -19.03 -20.31 -3.50
CA HIS A 180 -17.60 -20.66 -3.63
C HIS A 180 -17.13 -21.46 -2.40
N GLY A 181 -17.21 -20.85 -1.22
CA GLY A 181 -16.80 -21.45 0.04
C GLY A 181 -15.30 -21.38 0.32
N SER A 182 -14.93 -21.73 1.55
CA SER A 182 -13.53 -21.67 2.02
C SER A 182 -12.61 -22.56 1.18
N GLY A 183 -11.49 -22.00 0.71
CA GLY A 183 -10.50 -22.72 -0.10
C GLY A 183 -10.87 -22.85 -1.58
N ALA A 184 -11.92 -22.18 -2.06
CA ALA A 184 -12.29 -22.20 -3.47
C ALA A 184 -11.20 -21.56 -4.35
N PHE A 185 -10.60 -20.45 -3.91
CA PHE A 185 -9.51 -19.78 -4.63
C PHE A 185 -8.25 -20.63 -4.74
N MET A 186 -7.94 -21.41 -3.70
CA MET A 186 -6.85 -22.40 -3.72
C MET A 186 -7.03 -23.41 -4.86
N ASN A 187 -8.28 -23.80 -5.13
CA ASN A 187 -8.63 -24.79 -6.15
C ASN A 187 -9.02 -24.17 -7.50
N LEU A 188 -9.03 -22.84 -7.62
CA LEU A 188 -9.39 -22.14 -8.84
C LEU A 188 -8.44 -22.54 -9.98
N ALA A 189 -8.98 -23.02 -11.10
CA ALA A 189 -8.20 -23.32 -12.29
C ALA A 189 -7.73 -22.01 -12.93
N ILE A 190 -6.43 -21.74 -12.86
CA ILE A 190 -5.80 -20.56 -13.47
C ILE A 190 -4.86 -21.05 -14.58
N PRO A 191 -4.98 -20.56 -15.83
CA PRO A 191 -4.14 -20.99 -16.94
C PRO A 191 -2.64 -20.77 -16.66
N SER A 192 -1.81 -21.67 -17.17
CA SER A 192 -0.35 -21.49 -17.16
C SER A 192 0.06 -20.56 -18.30
N LEU A 193 1.34 -20.20 -18.37
CA LEU A 193 1.88 -19.43 -19.49
C LEU A 193 1.60 -20.09 -20.85
N ASP A 194 1.55 -21.43 -20.91
CA ASP A 194 1.37 -22.19 -22.15
C ASP A 194 -0.11 -22.39 -22.51
N SER A 195 -1.02 -22.35 -21.52
CA SER A 195 -2.46 -22.56 -21.74
C SER A 195 -3.29 -21.28 -21.71
N ARG A 196 -2.72 -20.15 -21.26
CA ARG A 196 -3.35 -18.84 -21.27
C ARG A 196 -3.60 -18.35 -22.70
N THR A 197 -4.79 -17.83 -22.94
CA THR A 197 -5.24 -17.25 -24.21
C THR A 197 -5.44 -15.74 -24.09
N ALA A 198 -5.70 -15.06 -25.22
CA ALA A 198 -6.05 -13.63 -25.20
C ALA A 198 -7.35 -13.35 -24.42
N ASP A 199 -8.29 -14.31 -24.40
CA ASP A 199 -9.55 -14.17 -23.66
C ASP A 199 -9.37 -14.19 -22.14
N ASP A 200 -8.24 -14.72 -21.64
CA ASP A 200 -7.91 -14.74 -20.21
C ASP A 200 -7.28 -13.42 -19.72
N LEU A 201 -6.91 -12.54 -20.66
CA LEU A 201 -6.21 -11.29 -20.39
C LEU A 201 -7.17 -10.09 -20.42
N PRO A 202 -6.75 -8.92 -19.86
CA PRO A 202 -7.51 -7.69 -19.97
C PRO A 202 -7.77 -7.32 -21.44
N ALA A 203 -8.92 -6.73 -21.72
CA ALA A 203 -9.25 -6.27 -23.05
C ALA A 203 -8.26 -5.18 -23.51
N THR A 204 -7.87 -5.24 -24.78
CA THR A 204 -6.94 -4.30 -25.43
C THR A 204 -7.52 -3.84 -26.76
N GLU A 205 -6.86 -2.88 -27.43
CA GLU A 205 -7.25 -2.49 -28.79
C GLU A 205 -7.18 -3.68 -29.77
N GLN A 206 -6.26 -4.63 -29.54
CA GLN A 206 -6.11 -5.82 -30.36
C GLN A 206 -7.14 -6.91 -30.01
N TYR A 207 -7.54 -7.02 -28.74
CA TYR A 207 -8.54 -7.97 -28.26
C TYR A 207 -9.64 -7.25 -27.44
N PRO A 208 -10.51 -6.47 -28.10
CA PRO A 208 -11.49 -5.63 -27.39
C PRO A 208 -12.64 -6.41 -26.74
N THR A 209 -12.79 -7.69 -27.07
CA THR A 209 -13.85 -8.57 -26.56
C THR A 209 -13.34 -9.66 -25.62
N ALA A 210 -12.10 -9.54 -25.12
CA ALA A 210 -11.56 -10.48 -24.15
C ALA A 210 -12.48 -10.59 -22.92
N SER A 211 -12.57 -11.78 -22.31
CA SER A 211 -13.56 -12.03 -21.25
C SER A 211 -13.33 -11.23 -19.96
N GLU A 212 -12.08 -10.80 -19.74
CA GLU A 212 -11.62 -10.14 -18.52
C GLU A 212 -11.94 -10.93 -17.23
N ARG A 213 -12.12 -12.25 -17.31
CA ARG A 213 -12.57 -13.04 -16.16
C ARG A 213 -11.64 -12.97 -14.95
N PHE A 214 -10.35 -12.70 -15.17
CA PHE A 214 -9.34 -12.56 -14.12
C PHE A 214 -9.02 -11.11 -13.76
N ARG A 215 -9.78 -10.15 -14.30
CA ARG A 215 -9.80 -8.72 -13.95
C ARG A 215 -11.24 -8.29 -13.67
N ALA A 216 -11.94 -9.06 -12.84
CA ALA A 216 -13.36 -8.87 -12.57
C ALA A 216 -13.69 -9.06 -11.08
N VAL A 217 -14.76 -8.40 -10.63
CA VAL A 217 -15.31 -8.62 -9.28
C VAL A 217 -15.90 -10.04 -9.21
N PRO A 218 -15.56 -10.84 -8.19
CA PRO A 218 -16.06 -12.20 -8.08
C PRO A 218 -17.58 -12.23 -7.84
N SER A 219 -18.26 -13.22 -8.42
CA SER A 219 -19.72 -13.35 -8.31
C SER A 219 -20.17 -14.81 -8.29
N SER A 220 -21.31 -15.07 -7.65
CA SER A 220 -21.81 -16.42 -7.40
C SER A 220 -21.99 -17.22 -8.70
N GLY A 221 -21.51 -18.46 -8.72
CA GLY A 221 -21.63 -19.35 -9.87
C GLY A 221 -20.66 -19.03 -11.03
N THR A 222 -19.68 -18.16 -10.81
CA THR A 222 -18.67 -17.80 -11.82
C THR A 222 -17.26 -18.14 -11.36
N THR A 223 -16.28 -17.95 -12.24
CA THR A 223 -14.85 -17.98 -11.89
C THR A 223 -14.22 -16.59 -11.95
N LEU A 224 -15.06 -15.54 -11.89
CA LEU A 224 -14.59 -14.16 -11.94
C LEU A 224 -13.76 -13.85 -10.69
N THR A 225 -12.64 -13.17 -10.85
CA THR A 225 -11.78 -12.69 -9.76
C THR A 225 -10.76 -11.68 -10.31
N ASP A 226 -10.04 -10.95 -9.45
CA ASP A 226 -8.90 -10.13 -9.87
C ASP A 226 -7.56 -10.77 -9.44
N LEU A 227 -6.77 -11.21 -10.41
CA LEU A 227 -5.45 -11.81 -10.17
C LEU A 227 -4.29 -10.80 -10.11
N GLY A 228 -4.55 -9.49 -10.21
CA GLY A 228 -3.54 -8.45 -10.06
C GLY A 228 -2.45 -8.52 -11.13
N LEU A 229 -1.18 -8.59 -10.72
CA LEU A 229 -0.04 -8.61 -11.65
C LEU A 229 -0.08 -9.75 -12.67
N TRP A 230 -0.74 -10.88 -12.38
CA TRP A 230 -0.89 -11.99 -13.34
C TRP A 230 -1.56 -11.54 -14.65
N ASN A 231 -2.50 -10.58 -14.58
CA ASN A 231 -3.23 -10.04 -15.73
C ASN A 231 -2.34 -9.24 -16.69
N VAL A 232 -1.21 -8.72 -16.19
CA VAL A 232 -0.32 -7.81 -16.92
C VAL A 232 0.98 -8.51 -17.29
N PHE A 233 1.49 -9.39 -16.44
CA PHE A 233 2.76 -10.05 -16.66
C PHE A 233 2.70 -11.00 -17.86
N ALA A 234 3.77 -11.02 -18.65
CA ALA A 234 3.87 -11.77 -19.89
C ALA A 234 2.80 -11.41 -20.95
N ASN A 235 2.07 -10.31 -20.81
CA ASN A 235 1.05 -9.90 -21.77
C ASN A 235 1.72 -9.24 -23.00
N PRO A 236 1.61 -9.82 -24.21
CA PRO A 236 2.25 -9.27 -25.41
C PRO A 236 1.73 -7.88 -25.81
N ASP A 237 0.50 -7.54 -25.43
CA ASP A 237 -0.13 -6.25 -25.74
C ASP A 237 0.27 -5.16 -24.75
N MET A 238 0.99 -5.51 -23.67
CA MET A 238 1.51 -4.58 -22.69
C MET A 238 3.04 -4.69 -22.57
N PRO A 239 3.82 -4.42 -23.63
CA PRO A 239 5.27 -4.67 -23.64
C PRO A 239 6.05 -3.74 -22.69
N THR A 240 5.60 -2.50 -22.54
CA THR A 240 6.30 -1.45 -21.77
C THR A 240 6.56 -1.81 -20.29
N PRO A 241 5.58 -2.28 -19.51
CA PRO A 241 5.80 -2.58 -18.09
C PRO A 241 6.57 -3.87 -17.81
N GLN A 242 6.79 -4.75 -18.80
CA GLN A 242 7.27 -6.12 -18.55
C GLN A 242 8.61 -6.19 -17.82
N SER A 243 9.58 -5.33 -18.19
CA SER A 243 10.90 -5.30 -17.54
C SER A 243 10.79 -4.96 -16.05
N LYS A 244 9.98 -3.96 -15.69
CA LYS A 244 9.77 -3.56 -14.30
C LYS A 244 9.03 -4.63 -13.51
N ILE A 245 7.97 -5.21 -14.09
CA ILE A 245 7.20 -6.29 -13.43
C ILE A 245 8.10 -7.49 -13.19
N ARG A 246 8.95 -7.88 -14.16
CA ARG A 246 9.94 -8.94 -13.98
C ARG A 246 10.85 -8.65 -12.79
N THR A 247 11.45 -7.45 -12.71
CA THR A 247 12.31 -7.07 -11.58
C THR A 247 11.58 -7.19 -10.23
N VAL A 248 10.33 -6.74 -10.14
CA VAL A 248 9.53 -6.85 -8.92
C VAL A 248 9.24 -8.31 -8.54
N LEU A 249 8.85 -9.16 -9.51
CA LEU A 249 8.55 -10.57 -9.26
C LEU A 249 9.79 -11.42 -8.95
N CYS A 250 10.96 -10.94 -9.34
CA CYS A 250 12.26 -11.54 -9.00
C CYS A 250 12.86 -11.02 -7.70
N ASP A 251 12.07 -10.31 -6.87
CA ASP A 251 12.54 -9.72 -5.61
C ASP A 251 13.82 -8.86 -5.77
N GLU A 252 13.93 -8.18 -6.92
CA GLU A 252 15.07 -7.34 -7.32
C GLU A 252 16.41 -8.08 -7.51
N GLU A 253 16.41 -9.42 -7.60
CA GLU A 253 17.59 -10.20 -7.98
C GLU A 253 18.07 -9.80 -9.39
N GLN A 254 19.36 -9.46 -9.51
CA GLN A 254 20.00 -9.10 -10.77
C GLN A 254 21.30 -9.92 -10.97
N PRO A 255 21.40 -10.75 -12.02
CA PRO A 255 20.37 -11.03 -13.04
C PRO A 255 19.25 -11.93 -12.49
N CYS A 256 18.00 -11.66 -12.85
CA CYS A 256 16.90 -12.56 -12.48
C CYS A 256 16.99 -13.89 -13.25
N SER A 257 17.36 -14.95 -12.53
CA SER A 257 17.51 -16.32 -13.04
C SER A 257 16.17 -17.08 -13.16
N THR A 258 15.10 -16.57 -12.55
CA THR A 258 13.78 -17.22 -12.51
C THR A 258 13.11 -17.27 -13.89
N SER A 259 12.52 -18.43 -14.22
CA SER A 259 11.81 -18.64 -15.48
C SER A 259 10.54 -17.81 -15.57
N GLN A 260 10.10 -17.45 -16.79
CA GLN A 260 8.85 -16.69 -16.98
C GLN A 260 7.62 -17.45 -16.48
N ARG A 261 7.60 -18.80 -16.58
CA ARG A 261 6.52 -19.63 -16.05
C ARG A 261 6.42 -19.49 -14.54
N GLU A 262 7.54 -19.63 -13.84
CA GLU A 262 7.58 -19.48 -12.38
C GLU A 262 7.25 -18.05 -11.93
N LEU A 263 7.70 -17.03 -12.66
CA LEU A 263 7.33 -15.64 -12.36
C LEU A 263 5.83 -15.37 -12.56
N LEU A 264 5.20 -15.99 -13.57
CA LEU A 264 3.75 -15.88 -13.75
C LEU A 264 3.00 -16.46 -12.55
N ASP A 265 3.44 -17.61 -12.03
CA ASP A 265 2.87 -18.18 -10.81
C ASP A 265 3.07 -17.24 -9.60
N ARG A 266 4.24 -16.60 -9.48
CA ARG A 266 4.50 -15.60 -8.43
C ARG A 266 3.60 -14.36 -8.57
N ALA A 267 3.17 -14.00 -9.77
CA ALA A 267 2.35 -12.81 -10.03
C ALA A 267 0.90 -12.93 -9.53
N LEU A 268 0.46 -14.14 -9.19
CA LEU A 268 -0.92 -14.42 -8.76
C LEU A 268 -1.33 -13.60 -7.53
N ALA A 269 -2.41 -12.84 -7.69
CA ALA A 269 -3.04 -12.01 -6.67
C ALA A 269 -2.07 -11.03 -5.98
N ARG A 270 -1.04 -10.58 -6.70
CA ARG A 270 -0.13 -9.53 -6.22
C ARG A 270 -0.61 -8.17 -6.65
N PHE A 271 -0.71 -7.25 -5.69
CA PHE A 271 -1.10 -5.86 -5.88
C PHE A 271 -0.03 -4.94 -5.31
N LYS A 272 0.11 -3.75 -5.89
CA LYS A 272 1.10 -2.77 -5.44
C LYS A 272 0.87 -2.42 -3.96
N THR A 273 1.92 -2.43 -3.16
CA THR A 273 1.88 -1.95 -1.77
C THR A 273 1.46 -0.47 -1.74
N PRO A 274 0.33 -0.09 -1.15
CA PRO A 274 -0.04 1.32 -1.01
C PRO A 274 0.87 2.00 0.02
N GLY A 275 1.07 3.31 -0.12
CA GLY A 275 1.62 4.11 0.98
C GLY A 275 0.58 4.20 2.10
N LEU A 276 1.03 4.34 3.35
CA LEU A 276 0.15 4.42 4.52
C LEU A 276 0.08 5.83 5.12
N ARG A 277 0.63 6.84 4.44
CA ARG A 277 0.36 8.24 4.80
C ARG A 277 -1.06 8.60 4.38
N ASP A 278 -1.69 9.44 5.19
CA ASP A 278 -2.99 10.05 4.90
C ASP A 278 -4.14 9.07 4.62
N LEU A 279 -4.26 8.04 5.47
CA LEU A 279 -5.33 7.06 5.39
C LEU A 279 -6.71 7.59 5.84
N GLY A 280 -6.75 8.73 6.53
CA GLY A 280 -7.97 9.32 7.09
C GLY A 280 -9.07 9.64 6.07
N HIS A 281 -8.70 9.82 4.79
CA HIS A 281 -9.63 10.11 3.69
C HIS A 281 -9.61 9.05 2.57
N SER A 282 -9.02 7.88 2.81
CA SER A 282 -8.87 6.83 1.80
C SER A 282 -9.81 5.64 1.96
N ALA A 283 -10.75 5.70 2.90
CA ALA A 283 -11.80 4.69 3.02
C ALA A 283 -12.76 4.75 1.81
N PRO A 284 -13.31 3.59 1.37
CA PRO A 284 -13.02 2.25 1.86
C PRO A 284 -11.65 1.71 1.38
N PHE A 285 -11.08 0.78 2.14
CA PHE A 285 -9.69 0.35 2.01
C PHE A 285 -9.51 -0.93 1.19
N MET A 286 -8.24 -1.23 0.84
CA MET A 286 -7.78 -2.28 -0.08
C MET A 286 -8.14 -2.02 -1.55
N HIS A 287 -7.58 -2.81 -2.46
CA HIS A 287 -7.81 -2.63 -3.91
C HIS A 287 -9.27 -2.89 -4.33
N ASN A 288 -10.04 -3.57 -3.48
CA ASN A 288 -11.45 -3.90 -3.71
C ASN A 288 -12.41 -3.13 -2.80
N GLY A 289 -11.92 -2.22 -1.95
CA GLY A 289 -12.77 -1.39 -1.09
C GLY A 289 -13.61 -2.17 -0.07
N GLN A 290 -13.15 -3.34 0.40
CA GLN A 290 -13.98 -4.23 1.22
C GLN A 290 -14.04 -3.87 2.72
N PHE A 291 -13.24 -2.90 3.18
CA PHE A 291 -13.14 -2.54 4.60
C PHE A 291 -13.42 -1.04 4.78
N ASP A 292 -14.22 -0.71 5.79
CA ASP A 292 -14.57 0.67 6.12
C ASP A 292 -13.65 1.26 7.18
N THR A 293 -12.97 0.41 7.95
CA THR A 293 -12.14 0.84 9.09
C THR A 293 -10.74 0.22 9.10
N LEU A 294 -9.79 0.91 9.74
CA LEU A 294 -8.44 0.38 9.96
C LEU A 294 -8.45 -0.86 10.88
N ASP A 295 -9.37 -0.90 11.85
CA ASP A 295 -9.51 -2.03 12.77
C ASP A 295 -9.85 -3.32 12.00
N GLU A 296 -10.76 -3.25 11.02
CA GLU A 296 -11.09 -4.38 10.13
C GLU A 296 -9.90 -4.86 9.30
N ILE A 297 -9.07 -3.94 8.81
CA ILE A 297 -7.83 -4.29 8.09
C ILE A 297 -6.85 -5.02 8.99
N LEU A 298 -6.66 -4.54 10.22
CA LEU A 298 -5.73 -5.15 11.17
C LEU A 298 -6.22 -6.53 11.62
N GLU A 299 -7.53 -6.70 11.79
CA GLU A 299 -8.13 -8.03 11.99
C GLU A 299 -7.95 -8.94 10.78
N PHE A 300 -8.13 -8.41 9.57
CA PHE A 300 -7.86 -9.14 8.34
C PHE A 300 -6.41 -9.63 8.28
N TYR A 301 -5.42 -8.80 8.61
CA TYR A 301 -4.02 -9.23 8.63
C TYR A 301 -3.73 -10.29 9.69
N ARG A 302 -4.41 -10.27 10.85
CA ARG A 302 -4.32 -11.36 11.84
C ARG A 302 -4.82 -12.68 11.27
N GLU A 303 -5.99 -12.65 10.62
CA GLU A 303 -6.58 -13.82 9.98
C GLU A 303 -5.70 -14.37 8.85
N MET A 304 -5.26 -13.49 7.93
CA MET A 304 -4.40 -13.90 6.80
C MET A 304 -3.06 -14.42 7.28
N SER A 305 -2.53 -13.88 8.37
CA SER A 305 -1.31 -14.40 9.01
C SER A 305 -1.49 -15.83 9.52
N ASP A 306 -2.62 -16.15 10.14
CA ASP A 306 -2.95 -17.51 10.56
C ASP A 306 -3.10 -18.47 9.37
N LEU A 307 -3.79 -18.04 8.31
CA LEU A 307 -3.92 -18.83 7.08
C LEU A 307 -2.56 -19.05 6.40
N ALA A 308 -1.70 -18.04 6.36
CA ALA A 308 -0.34 -18.14 5.81
C ALA A 308 0.51 -19.14 6.60
N ARG A 309 0.46 -19.11 7.94
CA ARG A 309 1.18 -20.09 8.78
C ARG A 309 0.68 -21.53 8.58
N LYS A 310 -0.61 -21.69 8.30
CA LYS A 310 -1.23 -23.00 8.01
C LYS A 310 -1.04 -23.48 6.57
N GLY A 311 -0.46 -22.65 5.69
CA GLY A 311 -0.28 -22.97 4.27
C GLY A 311 -1.59 -22.97 3.46
N ILE A 312 -2.57 -22.18 3.89
CA ILE A 312 -3.92 -22.13 3.28
C ILE A 312 -4.04 -20.97 2.26
N LEU A 313 -3.10 -20.02 2.24
CA LEU A 313 -3.08 -18.95 1.25
C LEU A 313 -2.34 -19.36 -0.03
N ARG A 314 -2.98 -19.21 -1.18
CA ARG A 314 -2.37 -19.46 -2.49
C ARG A 314 -1.36 -18.36 -2.78
N ASN A 315 -0.07 -18.69 -2.74
CA ASN A 315 1.02 -17.75 -3.02
C ASN A 315 1.01 -16.48 -2.14
N GLY A 316 0.48 -16.59 -0.91
CA GLY A 316 0.53 -15.49 0.05
C GLY A 316 1.96 -15.08 0.40
N ALA A 317 2.18 -13.79 0.62
CA ALA A 317 3.51 -13.26 0.95
C ALA A 317 4.07 -13.95 2.21
N ALA A 318 5.33 -14.41 2.13
CA ALA A 318 5.97 -15.18 3.20
C ALA A 318 6.03 -14.42 4.54
N GLN A 319 6.11 -13.09 4.45
CA GLN A 319 6.18 -12.11 5.54
C GLN A 319 4.91 -12.12 6.40
N LEU A 320 3.75 -12.50 5.85
CA LEU A 320 2.50 -12.65 6.62
C LEU A 320 2.67 -13.63 7.79
N ARG A 321 3.51 -14.66 7.61
CA ARG A 321 3.78 -15.68 8.65
C ARG A 321 4.50 -15.11 9.88
N GLY A 322 5.08 -13.93 9.74
CA GLY A 322 5.80 -13.20 10.78
C GLY A 322 4.94 -12.29 11.65
N ILE A 323 3.69 -12.04 11.26
CA ILE A 323 2.78 -11.19 12.03
C ILE A 323 2.33 -11.95 13.28
N ALA A 324 2.61 -11.40 14.46
CA ALA A 324 2.14 -11.89 15.75
C ALA A 324 1.38 -10.77 16.46
N LEU A 325 0.18 -10.45 15.95
CA LEU A 325 -0.73 -9.47 16.54
C LEU A 325 -1.87 -10.18 17.27
N ARG A 326 -2.17 -9.72 18.48
CA ARG A 326 -3.31 -10.14 19.30
C ARG A 326 -4.41 -9.06 19.26
N GLN A 327 -5.58 -9.40 19.78
CA GLN A 327 -6.73 -8.48 19.84
C GLN A 327 -6.39 -7.11 20.46
N ASN A 328 -5.61 -7.11 21.53
CA ASN A 328 -5.26 -5.89 22.24
C ASN A 328 -4.24 -5.02 21.49
N ASP A 329 -3.62 -5.54 20.42
CA ASP A 329 -2.64 -4.81 19.61
C ASP A 329 -3.31 -3.95 18.53
N ILE A 330 -4.59 -4.20 18.23
CA ILE A 330 -5.34 -3.52 17.15
C ILE A 330 -5.46 -2.02 17.42
N ALA A 331 -5.97 -1.63 18.59
CA ALA A 331 -6.24 -0.22 18.89
C ALA A 331 -4.96 0.65 18.94
N PRO A 332 -3.84 0.21 19.53
CA PRO A 332 -2.56 0.93 19.43
C PRO A 332 -2.06 1.08 17.99
N LEU A 333 -2.10 0.00 17.20
CA LEU A 333 -1.61 0.01 15.83
C LEU A 333 -2.47 0.89 14.92
N ALA A 334 -3.81 0.84 15.07
CA ALA A 334 -4.73 1.74 14.37
C ALA A 334 -4.51 3.21 14.76
N ALA A 335 -4.23 3.50 16.03
CA ALA A 335 -3.90 4.85 16.48
C ALA A 335 -2.60 5.36 15.82
N PHE A 336 -1.57 4.52 15.73
CA PHE A 336 -0.36 4.88 14.99
C PHE A 336 -0.64 5.18 13.52
N LEU A 337 -1.41 4.33 12.83
CA LEU A 337 -1.76 4.56 11.43
C LEU A 337 -2.54 5.87 11.22
N LYS A 338 -3.44 6.22 12.14
CA LYS A 338 -4.14 7.52 12.15
C LYS A 338 -3.18 8.70 12.37
N ALA A 339 -2.12 8.50 13.16
CA ALA A 339 -1.10 9.51 13.38
C ALA A 339 -0.19 9.76 12.17
N LEU A 340 -0.38 9.03 11.06
CA LEU A 340 0.24 9.28 9.75
C LEU A 340 -0.62 10.19 8.84
N ASN A 341 -1.78 10.68 9.32
CA ASN A 341 -2.60 11.62 8.59
C ASN A 341 -2.01 13.03 8.61
N GLU A 342 -2.19 13.73 7.50
CA GLU A 342 -1.70 15.08 7.27
C GLU A 342 -2.88 16.00 6.92
N ASP A 343 -2.76 17.32 7.14
CA ASP A 343 -3.71 18.29 6.57
C ASP A 343 -3.34 18.57 5.10
N TYR A 344 -3.48 17.55 4.25
CA TYR A 344 -3.29 17.69 2.80
C TYR A 344 -4.56 18.26 2.14
N GLN A 345 -4.40 19.08 1.09
CA GLN A 345 -5.49 19.68 0.32
C GLN A 345 -5.42 19.31 -1.16
#